data_AF-A0A514Z6X5-F1
#
_entry.id   AF-A0A514Z6X5-F1
#
_cell.length_a   1.000
_cell.length_b   1.000
_cell.length_c   1.000
_cell.angle_alpha   90.00
_cell.angle_beta   90.00
_cell.angle_gamma   90.00
#
_symmetry.space_group_name_H-M   'P 1'
#
loop_
_entity.id
_entity.type
_entity.pdbx_description
1 polymer ?
#
loop_
_entity_poly.entity_id
_entity_poly.type
_entity_poly.pdbx_seq_one_letter_code
_entity_poly.pdbx_strand_id
1 'polypeptide(L)'
;MADEQKITDENLSASAQHEKNADKSFDEAENAQHLLTDVQQVTDRKLSANKKAEFGNKRQEEAFKKLSNNEELRIARQELKDEFLSSHPRYASMSEDELGKEMQKHSIEEDKIRKQKLRNHIETFSDGVIAVIITIMLLEIPMPTTDGGYWNFLSAVGIFLVSFIVIANFWFNHHKTFAITEQITEGVIVQDFIFMGLLSLIPLLTKWIMVQPTSFSAINYGMVVLFILVQQELLSRSIMREHFHHMPKTFHFWQKIWASRLIFTLLVNVVITIIAVAFPDYGHWLFIVVPIFNFFFRMWGDKGQQLQPNGGLRGIE
;
A
#
# COMPACT_ATOMS: atom_id res chain seq x y z
N MET A 1 -32.38 -21.62 32.74
CA MET A 1 -30.90 -21.55 32.75
C MET A 1 -30.25 -22.65 31.91
N ALA A 2 -30.58 -23.94 32.07
CA ALA A 2 -29.99 -25.01 31.24
C ALA A 2 -30.44 -25.00 29.76
N ASP A 3 -31.70 -24.67 29.46
CA ASP A 3 -32.20 -24.64 28.07
C ASP A 3 -31.72 -23.42 27.26
N GLU A 4 -31.43 -22.30 27.94
CA GLU A 4 -30.95 -21.07 27.30
C GLU A 4 -29.48 -21.19 26.85
N GLN A 5 -28.65 -21.91 27.60
CA GLN A 5 -27.27 -22.24 27.23
C GLN A 5 -27.21 -23.21 26.06
N LYS A 6 -28.13 -24.17 25.99
CA LYS A 6 -28.16 -25.15 24.90
C LYS A 6 -28.50 -24.49 23.55
N ILE A 7 -29.44 -23.54 23.54
CA ILE A 7 -29.83 -22.80 22.33
C ILE A 7 -28.72 -21.85 21.86
N THR A 8 -27.95 -21.28 22.79
CA THR A 8 -26.82 -20.40 22.44
C THR A 8 -25.65 -21.20 21.84
N ASP A 9 -25.32 -22.36 22.41
CA ASP A 9 -24.27 -23.23 21.88
C ASP A 9 -24.62 -23.84 20.50
N GLU A 10 -25.90 -24.18 20.27
CA GLU A 10 -26.38 -24.65 18.96
C GLU A 10 -26.25 -23.55 17.89
N ASN A 11 -26.63 -22.31 18.21
CA ASN A 11 -26.52 -21.18 17.30
C ASN A 11 -25.06 -20.78 17.01
N LEU A 12 -24.17 -20.86 18.00
CA LEU A 12 -22.73 -20.64 17.81
C LEU A 12 -22.11 -21.72 16.92
N SER A 13 -22.50 -22.98 17.09
CA SER A 13 -22.03 -24.08 16.24
C SER A 13 -22.53 -23.96 14.80
N ALA A 14 -23.79 -23.57 14.60
CA ALA A 14 -24.38 -23.35 13.29
C ALA A 14 -23.73 -22.15 12.56
N SER A 15 -23.43 -21.08 13.29
CA SER A 15 -22.72 -19.91 12.74
C SER A 15 -21.29 -20.26 12.32
N ALA A 16 -20.56 -21.03 13.13
CA ALA A 16 -19.21 -21.46 12.78
C ALA A 16 -19.19 -22.43 11.59
N GLN A 17 -20.22 -23.28 11.46
CA GLN A 17 -20.39 -24.16 10.31
C GLN A 17 -20.71 -23.36 9.03
N HIS A 18 -21.53 -22.31 9.15
CA HIS A 18 -21.85 -21.40 8.04
C HIS A 18 -20.63 -20.60 7.57
N GLU A 19 -19.82 -20.10 8.50
CA GLU A 19 -18.59 -19.37 8.20
C GLU A 19 -17.55 -20.27 7.51
N LYS A 20 -17.40 -21.51 7.99
CA LYS A 20 -16.48 -22.50 7.40
C LYS A 20 -16.91 -22.97 6.00
N ASN A 21 -18.22 -23.05 5.76
CA ASN A 21 -18.76 -23.35 4.43
C ASN A 21 -18.64 -22.16 3.48
N ALA A 22 -18.78 -20.92 3.99
CA ALA A 22 -18.55 -19.70 3.22
C ALA A 22 -17.08 -19.58 2.80
N ASP A 23 -16.14 -19.84 3.70
CA ASP A 23 -14.69 -19.80 3.44
C ASP A 23 -14.29 -20.85 2.38
N LYS A 24 -14.87 -22.06 2.47
CA LYS A 24 -14.63 -23.12 1.49
C LYS A 24 -15.23 -22.82 0.11
N SER A 25 -16.44 -22.23 0.07
CA SER A 25 -17.05 -21.78 -1.18
C SER A 25 -16.29 -20.60 -1.80
N PHE A 26 -15.65 -19.79 -0.97
CA PHE A 26 -14.83 -18.67 -1.39
C PHE A 26 -13.49 -19.13 -1.97
N ASP A 27 -12.84 -20.12 -1.36
CA ASP A 27 -11.62 -20.75 -1.90
C ASP A 27 -11.90 -21.47 -3.23
N GLU A 28 -13.04 -22.17 -3.35
CA GLU A 28 -13.44 -22.84 -4.60
C GLU A 28 -13.81 -21.83 -5.70
N ALA A 29 -14.50 -20.75 -5.35
CA ALA A 29 -14.78 -19.63 -6.25
C ALA A 29 -13.49 -18.91 -6.67
N GLU A 30 -12.56 -18.66 -5.75
CA GLU A 30 -11.27 -18.02 -6.04
C GLU A 30 -10.39 -18.88 -6.94
N ASN A 31 -10.38 -20.20 -6.76
CA ASN A 31 -9.65 -21.13 -7.62
C ASN A 31 -10.28 -21.23 -9.02
N ALA A 32 -11.62 -21.25 -9.11
CA ALA A 32 -12.35 -21.19 -10.38
C ALA A 32 -12.13 -19.85 -11.09
N GLN A 33 -12.10 -18.74 -10.35
CA GLN A 33 -11.89 -17.39 -10.85
C GLN A 33 -10.43 -17.17 -11.26
N HIS A 34 -9.45 -17.82 -10.62
CA HIS A 34 -8.04 -17.82 -11.04
C HIS A 34 -7.85 -18.62 -12.34
N LEU A 35 -8.48 -19.79 -12.46
CA LEU A 35 -8.50 -20.58 -13.70
C LEU A 35 -9.18 -19.82 -14.84
N LEU A 36 -10.27 -19.11 -14.56
CA LEU A 36 -10.95 -18.25 -15.53
C LEU A 36 -10.12 -17.03 -15.87
N THR A 37 -9.41 -16.41 -14.93
CA THR A 37 -8.50 -15.28 -15.16
C THR A 37 -7.30 -15.71 -16.01
N ASP A 38 -6.77 -16.92 -15.83
CA ASP A 38 -5.72 -17.48 -16.67
C ASP A 38 -6.23 -17.77 -18.10
N VAL A 39 -7.45 -18.28 -18.23
CA VAL A 39 -8.12 -18.47 -19.53
C VAL A 39 -8.48 -17.12 -20.17
N GLN A 40 -8.85 -16.12 -19.39
CA GLN A 40 -9.22 -14.77 -19.82
C GLN A 40 -7.97 -13.97 -20.21
N GLN A 41 -6.85 -14.07 -19.49
CA GLN A 41 -5.58 -13.45 -19.88
C GLN A 41 -5.04 -14.03 -21.20
N VAL A 42 -5.25 -15.33 -21.44
CA VAL A 42 -4.96 -15.95 -22.74
C VAL A 42 -5.91 -15.43 -23.83
N THR A 43 -7.14 -15.07 -23.48
CA THR A 43 -8.16 -14.52 -24.39
C THR A 43 -7.94 -13.02 -24.66
N ASP A 44 -7.54 -12.24 -23.67
CA ASP A 44 -7.23 -10.80 -23.75
C ASP A 44 -5.87 -10.53 -24.39
N ARG A 45 -4.89 -11.45 -24.24
CA ARG A 45 -3.67 -11.46 -25.07
C ARG A 45 -4.00 -11.65 -26.55
N LYS A 46 -5.11 -12.32 -26.91
CA LYS A 46 -5.58 -12.41 -28.30
C LYS A 46 -6.33 -11.15 -28.75
N LEU A 47 -7.12 -10.53 -27.87
CA LEU A 47 -7.83 -9.28 -28.20
C LEU A 47 -6.87 -8.09 -28.39
N SER A 48 -5.82 -8.01 -27.56
CA SER A 48 -4.74 -7.00 -27.68
C SER A 48 -3.73 -7.31 -28.79
N ALA A 49 -3.55 -8.59 -29.17
CA ALA A 49 -2.78 -8.99 -30.35
C ALA A 49 -3.52 -8.73 -31.68
N ASN A 50 -4.79 -8.30 -31.65
CA ASN A 50 -5.60 -8.08 -32.85
C ASN A 50 -5.27 -6.76 -33.61
N LYS A 51 -4.05 -6.23 -33.43
CA LYS A 51 -3.44 -5.21 -34.30
C LYS A 51 -2.14 -5.66 -34.97
N LYS A 52 -1.62 -6.85 -34.64
CA LYS A 52 -0.42 -7.45 -35.24
C LYS A 52 -0.44 -8.97 -35.07
N ALA A 53 -1.04 -9.70 -36.03
CA ALA A 53 -0.49 -10.95 -36.57
C ALA A 53 -1.59 -11.75 -37.31
N GLU A 54 -1.71 -11.53 -38.61
CA GLU A 54 -1.76 -12.68 -39.51
C GLU A 54 -0.42 -13.41 -39.31
N PHE A 55 -0.44 -14.54 -38.61
CA PHE A 55 0.40 -15.73 -38.79
C PHE A 55 0.36 -16.58 -37.51
N GLY A 56 -0.39 -17.67 -37.58
CA GLY A 56 -0.08 -18.94 -36.91
C GLY A 56 -0.61 -19.12 -35.48
N ASN A 57 -1.71 -19.88 -35.33
CA ASN A 57 -1.81 -20.79 -34.18
C ASN A 57 -2.88 -21.90 -34.32
N LYS A 58 -2.63 -22.90 -35.19
CA LYS A 58 -3.41 -24.17 -35.18
C LYS A 58 -3.49 -24.80 -33.78
N ARG A 59 -2.44 -24.64 -32.96
CA ARG A 59 -2.39 -25.07 -31.55
C ARG A 59 -3.39 -24.35 -30.64
N GLN A 60 -3.61 -23.04 -30.83
CA GLN A 60 -4.61 -22.32 -30.04
C GLN A 60 -6.03 -22.59 -30.52
N GLU A 61 -6.22 -22.87 -31.81
CA GLU A 61 -7.51 -23.25 -32.38
C GLU A 61 -7.91 -24.68 -31.96
N GLU A 62 -6.94 -25.60 -31.89
CA GLU A 62 -7.12 -26.94 -31.30
C GLU A 62 -7.32 -26.90 -29.79
N ALA A 63 -6.61 -26.04 -29.05
CA ALA A 63 -6.85 -25.83 -27.63
C ALA A 63 -8.24 -25.25 -27.37
N PHE A 64 -8.69 -24.30 -28.20
CA PHE A 64 -10.03 -23.73 -28.12
C PHE A 64 -11.12 -24.75 -28.47
N LYS A 65 -10.93 -25.59 -29.49
CA LYS A 65 -11.82 -26.72 -29.79
C LYS A 65 -11.86 -27.77 -28.67
N LYS A 66 -10.73 -28.06 -28.02
CA LYS A 66 -10.68 -28.93 -26.84
C LYS A 66 -11.40 -28.33 -25.64
N LEU A 67 -11.24 -27.04 -25.40
CA LEU A 67 -11.91 -26.29 -24.33
C LEU A 67 -13.42 -26.17 -24.58
N SER A 68 -13.85 -25.93 -25.82
CA SER A 68 -15.29 -25.82 -26.15
C SER A 68 -16.03 -27.15 -26.11
N ASN A 69 -15.31 -28.25 -26.33
CA ASN A 69 -15.84 -29.62 -26.25
C ASN A 69 -15.65 -30.26 -24.86
N ASN A 70 -15.12 -29.52 -23.88
CA ASN A 70 -15.00 -30.04 -22.52
C ASN A 70 -16.37 -29.92 -21.80
N GLU A 71 -16.97 -31.08 -21.53
CA GLU A 71 -18.24 -31.22 -20.80
C GLU A 71 -18.24 -30.42 -19.49
N GLU A 72 -17.12 -30.45 -18.74
CA GLU A 72 -16.95 -29.77 -17.45
C GLU A 72 -17.05 -28.24 -17.59
N LEU A 73 -16.46 -27.65 -18.64
CA LEU A 73 -16.53 -26.20 -18.87
C LEU A 73 -17.94 -25.75 -19.26
N ARG A 74 -18.70 -26.59 -19.97
CA ARG A 74 -20.10 -26.31 -20.28
C ARG A 74 -20.94 -26.29 -19.01
N ILE A 75 -20.75 -27.28 -18.14
CA ILE A 75 -21.43 -27.37 -16.85
C ILE A 75 -21.07 -26.17 -15.97
N ALA A 76 -19.78 -25.90 -15.77
CA ALA A 76 -19.32 -24.77 -14.94
C ALA A 76 -19.83 -23.41 -15.43
N ARG A 77 -19.88 -23.21 -16.75
CA ARG A 77 -20.44 -21.97 -17.32
C ARG A 77 -21.94 -21.83 -17.08
N GLN A 78 -22.65 -22.96 -17.07
CA GLN A 78 -24.08 -22.99 -16.82
C GLN A 78 -24.38 -22.79 -15.33
N GLU A 79 -23.59 -23.41 -14.44
CA GLU A 79 -23.65 -23.17 -12.99
C GLU A 79 -23.40 -21.70 -12.64
N LEU A 80 -22.34 -21.08 -13.18
CA LEU A 80 -22.05 -19.65 -13.00
C LEU A 80 -23.19 -18.75 -13.48
N LYS A 81 -23.84 -19.12 -14.58
CA LYS A 81 -24.99 -18.38 -15.12
C LYS A 81 -26.18 -18.49 -14.18
N ASP A 82 -26.47 -19.70 -13.70
CA ASP A 82 -27.58 -19.94 -12.77
C ASP A 82 -27.34 -19.25 -11.43
N GLU A 83 -26.10 -19.27 -10.92
CA GLU A 83 -25.68 -18.56 -9.71
C GLU A 83 -25.80 -17.02 -9.87
N PHE A 84 -25.32 -16.47 -10.99
CA PHE A 84 -25.47 -15.05 -11.28
C PHE A 84 -26.94 -14.62 -11.39
N LEU A 85 -27.79 -15.42 -12.03
CA LEU A 85 -29.22 -15.13 -12.14
C LEU A 85 -29.94 -15.27 -10.80
N SER A 86 -29.48 -16.18 -9.92
CA SER A 86 -30.01 -16.33 -8.57
C SER A 86 -29.73 -15.10 -7.69
N SER A 87 -28.53 -14.53 -7.81
CA SER A 87 -28.10 -13.33 -7.09
C SER A 87 -28.62 -12.04 -7.73
N HIS A 88 -28.88 -12.06 -9.04
CA HIS A 88 -29.33 -10.90 -9.81
C HIS A 88 -30.54 -11.21 -10.73
N PRO A 89 -31.76 -11.39 -10.17
CA PRO A 89 -32.94 -11.82 -10.92
C PRO A 89 -33.36 -10.90 -12.07
N ARG A 90 -32.96 -9.62 -12.02
CA ARG A 90 -33.30 -8.59 -13.03
C ARG A 90 -32.71 -8.88 -14.41
N TYR A 91 -31.68 -9.73 -14.50
CA TYR A 91 -31.03 -10.08 -15.75
C TYR A 91 -31.60 -11.34 -16.43
N ALA A 92 -32.58 -12.02 -15.81
CA ALA A 92 -33.15 -13.28 -16.30
C ALA A 92 -33.85 -13.16 -17.67
N SER A 93 -34.29 -11.96 -18.05
CA SER A 93 -34.96 -11.71 -19.33
C SER A 93 -34.02 -11.30 -20.47
N MET A 94 -32.71 -11.22 -20.24
CA MET A 94 -31.73 -10.82 -21.26
C MET A 94 -31.39 -11.97 -22.20
N SER A 95 -30.95 -11.62 -23.42
CA SER A 95 -30.39 -12.61 -24.35
C SER A 95 -29.06 -13.18 -23.81
N GLU A 96 -28.66 -14.39 -24.21
CA GLU A 96 -27.42 -15.00 -23.70
C GLU A 96 -26.17 -14.13 -23.94
N ASP A 97 -26.10 -13.47 -25.10
CA ASP A 97 -24.96 -12.60 -25.44
C ASP A 97 -24.92 -11.32 -24.60
N GLU A 98 -26.08 -10.76 -24.25
CA GLU A 98 -26.19 -9.59 -23.38
C GLU A 98 -25.90 -9.95 -21.93
N LEU A 99 -26.43 -11.09 -21.46
CA LEU A 99 -26.18 -11.61 -20.13
C LEU A 99 -24.69 -11.89 -19.91
N GLY A 100 -24.01 -12.49 -20.89
CA GLY A 100 -22.57 -12.74 -20.82
C GLY A 100 -21.74 -11.46 -20.68
N LYS A 101 -22.11 -10.38 -21.39
CA LYS A 101 -21.43 -9.07 -21.27
C LYS A 101 -21.65 -8.43 -19.91
N GLU A 102 -22.85 -8.53 -19.37
CA GLU A 102 -23.20 -7.94 -18.08
C GLU A 102 -22.57 -8.72 -16.91
N MET A 103 -22.55 -10.06 -16.99
CA MET A 103 -21.78 -10.91 -16.07
C MET A 103 -20.29 -10.54 -16.07
N GLN A 104 -19.70 -10.36 -17.24
CA GLN A 104 -18.30 -9.93 -17.35
C GLN A 104 -18.10 -8.56 -16.69
N LYS A 105 -18.99 -7.61 -16.95
CA LYS A 105 -18.92 -6.28 -16.34
C LYS A 105 -19.02 -6.34 -14.82
N HIS A 106 -19.95 -7.13 -14.28
CA HIS A 106 -20.09 -7.38 -12.84
C HIS A 106 -18.81 -7.99 -12.24
N SER A 107 -18.25 -9.02 -12.86
CA SER A 107 -17.02 -9.65 -12.35
C SER A 107 -15.84 -8.66 -12.25
N ILE A 108 -15.69 -7.78 -13.25
CA ILE A 108 -14.65 -6.74 -13.25
C ILE A 108 -14.91 -5.70 -12.16
N GLU A 109 -16.17 -5.33 -11.94
CA GLU A 109 -16.56 -4.38 -10.90
C GLU A 109 -16.35 -4.95 -9.50
N GLU A 110 -16.73 -6.21 -9.26
CA GLU A 110 -16.48 -6.93 -8.01
C GLU A 110 -14.99 -7.07 -7.73
N ASP A 111 -14.17 -7.43 -8.71
CA ASP A 111 -12.71 -7.48 -8.58
C ASP A 111 -12.13 -6.12 -8.21
N LYS A 112 -12.63 -5.04 -8.83
CA LYS A 112 -12.21 -3.67 -8.49
C LYS A 112 -12.58 -3.35 -7.04
N ILE A 113 -13.79 -3.66 -6.61
CA ILE A 113 -14.26 -3.46 -5.24
C ILE A 113 -13.41 -4.26 -4.24
N ARG A 114 -13.12 -5.53 -4.54
CA ARG A 114 -12.29 -6.41 -3.70
C ARG A 114 -10.88 -5.85 -3.52
N LYS A 115 -10.22 -5.45 -4.60
CA LYS A 115 -8.88 -4.83 -4.56
C LYS A 115 -8.88 -3.51 -3.80
N GLN A 116 -9.90 -2.69 -3.99
CA GLN A 116 -10.08 -1.42 -3.30
C GLN A 116 -10.32 -1.62 -1.79
N LYS A 117 -11.08 -2.65 -1.39
CA LYS A 117 -11.29 -3.04 0.00
C LYS A 117 -9.98 -3.53 0.64
N LEU A 118 -9.22 -4.38 -0.07
CA LEU A 118 -7.90 -4.84 0.37
C LEU A 118 -6.95 -3.65 0.56
N ARG A 119 -6.93 -2.69 -0.36
CA ARG A 119 -6.13 -1.46 -0.24
C ARG A 119 -6.42 -0.74 1.06
N ASN A 120 -7.70 -0.42 1.29
CA ASN A 120 -8.12 0.31 2.48
C ASN A 120 -7.79 -0.46 3.77
N HIS A 121 -7.88 -1.78 3.76
CA HIS A 121 -7.53 -2.60 4.91
C HIS A 121 -6.04 -2.53 5.24
N ILE A 122 -5.18 -2.61 4.23
CA ILE A 122 -3.72 -2.46 4.40
C ILE A 122 -3.38 -1.05 4.89
N GLU A 123 -3.93 -0.01 4.28
CA GLU A 123 -3.73 1.38 4.75
C GLU A 123 -4.13 1.55 6.22
N THR A 124 -5.28 1.00 6.62
CA THR A 124 -5.77 1.05 7.99
C THR A 124 -4.86 0.27 8.95
N PHE A 125 -4.34 -0.87 8.51
CA PHE A 125 -3.38 -1.66 9.29
C PHE A 125 -2.08 -0.87 9.51
N SER A 126 -1.54 -0.26 8.46
CA SER A 126 -0.29 0.51 8.54
C SER A 126 -0.44 1.76 9.43
N ASP A 127 -1.58 2.44 9.35
CA ASP A 127 -1.93 3.54 10.25
C ASP A 127 -2.00 3.07 11.72
N GLY A 128 -2.58 1.89 11.95
CA GLY A 128 -2.63 1.26 13.28
C GLY A 128 -1.24 0.96 13.85
N VAL A 129 -0.34 0.40 13.05
CA VAL A 129 1.04 0.11 13.48
C VAL A 129 1.82 1.40 13.76
N ILE A 130 1.67 2.43 12.92
CA ILE A 130 2.33 3.73 13.15
C ILE A 130 1.81 4.39 14.43
N ALA A 131 0.50 4.29 14.71
CA ALA A 131 -0.06 4.75 15.98
C ALA A 131 0.55 4.01 17.18
N VAL A 132 0.73 2.69 17.08
CA VAL A 132 1.40 1.88 18.13
C VAL A 132 2.87 2.28 18.31
N ILE A 133 3.61 2.55 17.23
CA ILE A 133 5.00 3.05 17.32
C ILE A 133 5.05 4.38 18.10
N ILE A 134 4.13 5.30 17.78
CA ILE A 134 4.04 6.61 18.45
C ILE A 134 3.70 6.44 19.94
N THR A 135 2.79 5.54 20.31
CA THR A 135 2.40 5.34 21.71
C THR A 135 3.50 4.65 22.51
N ILE A 136 4.17 3.63 21.97
CA ILE A 136 5.31 2.98 22.63
C ILE A 136 6.40 4.02 22.91
N MET A 137 6.70 4.87 21.95
CA MET A 137 7.66 5.96 22.11
C MET A 137 7.25 6.96 23.20
N LEU A 138 5.96 7.28 23.33
CA LEU A 138 5.43 8.12 24.42
C LEU A 138 5.62 7.46 25.80
N LEU A 139 5.39 6.15 25.88
CA LEU A 139 5.49 5.39 27.12
C LEU A 139 6.93 5.30 27.64
N GLU A 140 7.94 5.54 26.79
CA GLU A 140 9.35 5.55 27.21
C GLU A 140 9.78 6.82 27.96
N ILE A 141 8.92 7.84 28.07
CA ILE A 141 9.24 9.07 28.79
C ILE A 141 9.26 8.79 30.30
N PRO A 142 10.40 8.96 30.99
CA PRO A 142 10.50 8.68 32.42
C PRO A 142 9.75 9.74 33.23
N MET A 143 8.91 9.33 34.18
CA MET A 143 8.25 10.25 35.10
C MET A 143 9.27 10.82 36.10
N PRO A 144 9.22 12.13 36.43
CA PRO A 144 10.13 12.71 37.40
C PRO A 144 9.80 12.16 38.80
N THR A 145 10.77 11.50 39.44
CA THR A 145 10.61 10.91 40.79
C THR A 145 11.06 11.84 41.91
N THR A 146 11.76 12.92 41.59
CA THR A 146 12.24 13.95 42.54
C THR A 146 12.14 15.34 41.91
N ASP A 147 12.10 16.39 42.73
CA ASP A 147 11.98 17.79 42.26
C ASP A 147 13.13 18.20 41.32
N GLY A 148 14.31 17.62 41.48
CA GLY A 148 15.46 17.83 40.58
C GLY A 148 15.36 17.12 39.22
N GLY A 149 14.42 16.17 39.06
CA GLY A 149 14.24 15.37 37.84
C GLY A 149 13.41 16.04 36.75
N TYR A 150 12.79 17.19 37.01
CA TYR A 150 11.88 17.84 36.07
C TYR A 150 12.54 18.25 34.75
N TRP A 151 13.80 18.70 34.79
CA TRP A 151 14.55 19.05 33.58
C TRP A 151 14.83 17.84 32.69
N ASN A 152 15.14 16.68 33.28
CA ASN A 152 15.35 15.45 32.55
C ASN A 152 14.04 14.96 31.90
N PHE A 153 12.93 15.09 32.61
CA PHE A 153 11.59 14.83 32.05
C PHE A 153 11.31 15.73 30.85
N LEU A 154 11.54 17.04 30.96
CA LEU A 154 11.31 17.98 29.86
C LEU A 154 12.20 17.71 28.65
N SER A 155 13.46 17.30 28.88
CA SER A 155 14.37 16.86 27.81
C SER A 155 13.83 15.60 27.10
N ALA A 156 13.35 14.61 27.85
CA ALA A 156 12.75 13.40 27.28
C ALA A 156 11.47 13.70 26.48
N VAL A 157 10.63 14.64 26.93
CA VAL A 157 9.49 15.15 26.15
C VAL A 157 9.94 15.81 24.86
N GLY A 158 11.03 16.59 24.88
CA GLY A 158 11.63 17.17 23.68
C GLY A 158 12.09 16.12 22.66
N ILE A 159 12.77 15.06 23.13
CA ILE A 159 13.18 13.93 22.29
C ILE A 159 11.95 13.25 21.67
N PHE A 160 10.91 13.00 22.47
CA PHE A 160 9.64 12.46 21.98
C PHE A 160 9.02 13.32 20.89
N LEU A 161 8.90 14.63 21.09
CA LEU A 161 8.29 15.54 20.10
C LEU A 161 9.06 15.55 18.79
N VAL A 162 10.39 15.50 18.86
CA VAL A 162 11.26 15.39 17.69
C VAL A 162 10.97 14.10 16.92
N SER A 163 11.00 12.95 17.58
CA SER A 163 10.71 11.67 16.95
C SER A 163 9.28 11.62 16.40
N PHE A 164 8.31 12.18 17.11
CA PHE A 164 6.93 12.29 16.64
C PHE A 164 6.83 13.04 15.31
N ILE A 165 7.48 14.21 15.18
CA ILE A 165 7.45 14.96 13.92
C ILE A 165 8.15 14.18 12.79
N VAL A 166 9.26 13.50 13.08
CA VAL A 166 9.97 12.67 12.09
C VAL A 166 9.06 11.54 11.60
N ILE A 167 8.44 10.78 12.50
CA ILE A 167 7.51 9.69 12.16
C ILE A 167 6.30 10.25 11.42
N ALA A 168 5.70 11.35 11.87
CA ALA A 168 4.57 12.00 11.22
C ALA A 168 4.89 12.46 9.79
N ASN A 169 6.13 12.94 9.54
CA ASN A 169 6.58 13.28 8.20
C ASN A 169 6.70 12.04 7.30
N PHE A 170 7.23 10.93 7.81
CA PHE A 170 7.25 9.66 7.08
C PHE A 170 5.83 9.17 6.78
N TRP A 171 4.95 9.16 7.78
CA TRP A 171 3.54 8.82 7.62
C TRP A 171 2.85 9.69 6.57
N PHE A 172 3.05 11.00 6.59
CA PHE A 172 2.45 11.91 5.61
C PHE A 172 2.87 11.61 4.18
N ASN A 173 4.15 11.28 3.96
CA ASN A 173 4.67 10.93 2.65
C ASN A 173 4.20 9.55 2.20
N HIS A 174 4.11 8.62 3.14
CA HIS A 174 3.56 7.29 2.92
C HIS A 174 2.09 7.39 2.49
N HIS A 175 1.25 8.08 3.27
CA HIS A 175 -0.17 8.28 2.96
C HIS A 175 -0.39 8.99 1.61
N LYS A 176 0.40 10.03 1.30
CA LYS A 176 0.38 10.68 -0.02
C LYS A 176 0.70 9.73 -1.17
N THR A 177 1.57 8.75 -0.94
CA THR A 177 1.95 7.76 -1.97
C THR A 177 0.81 6.76 -2.20
N PHE A 178 0.18 6.29 -1.12
CA PHE A 178 -0.98 5.39 -1.20
C PHE A 178 -2.20 6.04 -1.82
N ALA A 179 -2.41 7.34 -1.60
CA ALA A 179 -3.49 8.11 -2.23
C ALA A 179 -3.45 8.16 -3.77
N ILE A 180 -2.33 7.79 -4.40
CA ILE A 180 -2.15 7.78 -5.87
C ILE A 180 -2.67 6.48 -6.51
N THR A 181 -2.82 5.39 -5.76
CA THR A 181 -3.14 4.06 -6.33
C THR A 181 -4.57 3.59 -6.06
N GLU A 182 -5.18 2.99 -7.08
CA GLU A 182 -6.48 2.30 -6.96
C GLU A 182 -6.32 0.82 -6.57
N GLN A 183 -5.13 0.23 -6.72
CA GLN A 183 -4.89 -1.21 -6.49
C GLN A 183 -3.56 -1.46 -5.78
N ILE A 184 -3.51 -2.50 -4.94
CA ILE A 184 -2.29 -2.97 -4.28
C ILE A 184 -1.89 -4.32 -4.88
N THR A 185 -0.59 -4.51 -5.09
CA THR A 185 0.01 -5.80 -5.44
C THR A 185 0.68 -6.42 -4.21
N GLU A 186 0.83 -7.75 -4.19
CA GLU A 186 1.49 -8.46 -3.08
C GLU A 186 2.89 -7.91 -2.76
N GLY A 187 3.65 -7.50 -3.79
CA GLY A 187 4.96 -6.89 -3.60
C GLY A 187 4.91 -5.56 -2.83
N VAL A 188 3.86 -4.75 -3.03
CA VAL A 188 3.65 -3.49 -2.28
C VAL A 188 3.35 -3.78 -0.81
N ILE A 189 2.60 -4.84 -0.51
CA ILE A 189 2.31 -5.26 0.87
C ILE A 189 3.60 -5.62 1.60
N VAL A 190 4.45 -6.46 1.00
CA VAL A 190 5.75 -6.83 1.62
C VAL A 190 6.64 -5.61 1.81
N GLN A 191 6.67 -4.69 0.83
CA GLN A 191 7.44 -3.45 0.94
C GLN A 191 6.94 -2.56 2.07
N ASP A 192 5.63 -2.51 2.31
CA ASP A 192 5.04 -1.79 3.43
C ASP A 192 5.43 -2.38 4.79
N PHE A 193 5.37 -3.71 4.95
CA PHE A 193 5.83 -4.37 6.17
C PHE A 193 7.30 -4.07 6.48
N ILE A 194 8.17 -4.09 5.47
CA ILE A 194 9.59 -3.73 5.63
C ILE A 194 9.73 -2.25 6.05
N PHE A 195 8.97 -1.35 5.41
CA PHE A 195 8.96 0.07 5.76
C PHE A 195 8.56 0.29 7.21
N MET A 196 7.48 -0.35 7.67
CA MET A 196 7.02 -0.25 9.06
C MET A 196 8.02 -0.84 10.06
N GLY A 197 8.64 -1.98 9.72
CA GLY A 197 9.70 -2.57 10.52
C GLY A 197 10.87 -1.61 10.72
N LEU A 198 11.32 -0.95 9.65
CA LEU A 198 12.38 0.06 9.73
C LEU A 198 11.94 1.30 10.51
N LEU A 199 10.71 1.77 10.29
CA LEU A 199 10.15 2.94 10.98
C LEU A 199 10.04 2.73 12.49
N SER A 200 9.79 1.49 12.93
CA SER A 200 9.75 1.12 14.36
C SER A 200 11.08 1.29 15.09
N LEU A 201 12.21 1.39 14.35
CA LEU A 201 13.53 1.63 14.92
C LEU A 201 13.80 3.11 15.22
N ILE A 202 13.01 4.03 14.66
CA ILE A 202 13.22 5.48 14.83
C ILE A 202 13.19 5.90 16.31
N PRO A 203 12.20 5.52 17.14
CA PRO A 203 12.16 5.90 18.55
C PRO A 203 13.45 5.56 19.31
N LEU A 204 13.91 4.31 19.15
CA LEU A 204 15.11 3.79 19.78
C LEU A 204 16.35 4.60 19.37
N LEU A 205 16.52 4.80 18.06
CA LEU A 205 17.71 5.47 17.53
C LEU A 205 17.70 6.97 17.81
N THR A 206 16.55 7.64 17.81
CA THR A 206 16.47 9.05 18.20
C THR A 206 16.85 9.22 19.67
N LYS A 207 16.37 8.36 20.56
CA LYS A 207 16.78 8.38 21.97
C LYS A 207 18.28 8.16 22.11
N TRP A 208 18.84 7.19 21.39
CA TRP A 208 20.28 6.90 21.48
C TRP A 208 21.16 8.06 21.02
N ILE A 209 20.87 8.65 19.85
CA ILE A 209 21.68 9.75 19.31
C ILE A 209 21.56 11.04 20.15
N MET A 210 20.42 11.25 20.82
CA MET A 210 20.16 12.45 21.63
C MET A 210 20.73 12.35 23.05
N VAL A 211 20.68 11.16 23.66
CA VAL A 211 21.22 10.93 25.01
C VAL A 211 22.73 10.74 24.98
N GLN A 212 23.25 10.10 23.94
CA GLN A 212 24.67 9.82 23.78
C GLN A 212 25.13 10.14 22.35
N PRO A 213 25.36 11.42 22.02
CA PRO A 213 25.82 11.83 20.71
C PRO A 213 27.26 11.37 20.49
N THR A 214 27.42 10.28 19.75
CA THR A 214 28.72 9.71 19.38
C THR A 214 28.75 9.47 17.88
N SER A 215 29.93 9.37 17.29
CA SER A 215 30.05 8.98 15.89
C SER A 215 29.36 7.63 15.61
N PHE A 216 29.36 6.71 16.60
CA PHE A 216 28.70 5.42 16.46
C PHE A 216 27.17 5.53 16.45
N SER A 217 26.56 6.30 17.37
CA SER A 217 25.12 6.52 17.34
C SER A 217 24.67 7.28 16.09
N ALA A 218 25.48 8.25 15.62
CA ALA A 218 25.24 8.97 14.37
C ALA A 218 25.24 8.08 13.12
N ILE A 219 26.21 7.16 12.98
CA ILE A 219 26.27 6.22 11.84
C ILE A 219 25.05 5.31 11.82
N ASN A 220 24.69 4.73 12.97
CA ASN A 220 23.53 3.83 13.07
C ASN A 220 22.21 4.56 12.76
N TYR A 221 22.02 5.76 13.29
CA TYR A 221 20.86 6.58 12.97
C TYR A 221 20.78 6.91 11.48
N GLY A 222 21.90 7.40 10.91
CA GLY A 222 22.00 7.75 9.49
C GLY A 222 21.71 6.56 8.58
N MET A 223 22.26 5.38 8.87
CA MET A 223 22.02 4.16 8.10
C MET A 223 20.54 3.76 8.09
N VAL A 224 19.88 3.75 9.25
CA VAL A 224 18.45 3.37 9.31
C VAL A 224 17.58 4.40 8.60
N VAL A 225 17.83 5.70 8.77
CA VAL A 225 17.11 6.73 8.01
C VAL A 225 17.34 6.56 6.51
N LEU A 226 18.55 6.24 6.08
CA LEU A 226 18.86 5.95 4.67
C LEU A 226 18.04 4.76 4.16
N PHE A 227 17.98 3.66 4.91
CA PHE A 227 17.16 2.50 4.55
C PHE A 227 15.68 2.84 4.47
N ILE A 228 15.14 3.62 5.41
CA ILE A 228 13.74 4.08 5.37
C ILE A 228 13.49 4.93 4.12
N LEU A 229 14.38 5.86 3.80
CA LEU A 229 14.28 6.71 2.61
C LEU A 229 14.28 5.88 1.32
N VAL A 230 15.21 4.92 1.20
CA VAL A 230 15.25 4.01 0.05
C VAL A 230 13.96 3.19 -0.03
N GLN A 231 13.51 2.61 1.07
CA GLN A 231 12.34 1.76 1.11
C GLN A 231 11.06 2.53 0.70
N GLN A 232 10.89 3.75 1.20
CA GLN A 232 9.76 4.59 0.83
C GLN A 232 9.77 4.94 -0.67
N GLU A 233 10.94 5.16 -1.25
CA GLU A 233 11.07 5.48 -2.68
C GLU A 233 10.87 4.24 -3.57
N LEU A 234 11.26 3.05 -3.09
CA LEU A 234 10.94 1.77 -3.74
C LEU A 234 9.43 1.53 -3.77
N LEU A 235 8.75 1.78 -2.65
CA LEU A 235 7.30 1.68 -2.53
C LEU A 235 6.59 2.66 -3.48
N SER A 236 7.05 3.91 -3.50
CA SER A 236 6.56 4.94 -4.43
C SER A 236 6.73 4.54 -5.89
N ARG A 237 7.88 3.96 -6.24
CA ARG A 237 8.13 3.46 -7.60
C ARG A 237 7.23 2.28 -7.96
N SER A 238 7.02 1.32 -7.06
CA SER A 238 6.14 0.17 -7.29
C SER A 238 4.70 0.63 -7.57
N ILE A 239 4.20 1.55 -6.75
CA ILE A 239 2.87 2.16 -6.90
C ILE A 239 2.77 2.93 -8.22
N MET A 240 3.77 3.75 -8.53
CA MET A 240 3.74 4.60 -9.72
C MET A 240 3.83 3.82 -11.03
N ARG A 241 4.52 2.66 -11.01
CA ARG A 241 4.58 1.74 -12.15
C ARG A 241 3.21 1.20 -12.50
N GLU A 242 2.40 0.87 -11.50
CA GLU A 242 1.04 0.38 -11.69
C GLU A 242 0.14 1.50 -12.22
N HIS A 243 0.20 2.68 -11.60
CA HIS A 243 -0.60 3.84 -12.02
C HIS A 243 -0.37 4.24 -13.48
N PHE A 244 0.90 4.30 -13.93
CA PHE A 244 1.24 4.68 -15.31
C PHE A 244 1.42 3.50 -16.28
N HIS A 245 0.91 2.31 -15.98
CA HIS A 245 1.06 1.15 -16.86
C HIS A 245 0.56 1.42 -18.30
N HIS A 246 -0.44 2.29 -18.46
CA HIS A 246 -1.01 2.69 -19.75
C HIS A 246 -0.28 3.88 -20.44
N MET A 247 0.72 4.51 -19.80
CA MET A 247 1.42 5.69 -20.31
C MET A 247 2.96 5.57 -20.15
N PRO A 248 3.64 4.79 -20.99
CA PRO A 248 5.07 4.47 -20.79
C PRO A 248 6.01 5.67 -20.97
N LYS A 249 5.64 6.65 -21.81
CA LYS A 249 6.47 7.85 -22.05
C LYS A 249 6.46 8.81 -20.86
N THR A 250 5.30 9.03 -20.23
CA THR A 250 5.20 9.85 -19.01
C THR A 250 5.89 9.15 -17.84
N PHE A 251 5.77 7.83 -17.74
CA PHE A 251 6.48 7.03 -16.73
C PHE A 251 8.00 7.20 -16.83
N HIS A 252 8.60 7.13 -18.03
CA HIS A 252 10.05 7.26 -18.19
C HIS A 252 10.57 8.68 -17.84
N PHE A 253 9.82 9.72 -18.20
CA PHE A 253 10.14 11.10 -17.80
C PHE A 253 10.05 11.28 -16.29
N TRP A 254 8.95 10.79 -15.69
CA TRP A 254 8.74 10.81 -14.25
C TRP A 254 9.82 10.03 -13.51
N GLN A 255 10.23 8.86 -14.03
CA GLN A 255 11.29 8.04 -13.46
C GLN A 255 12.63 8.77 -13.40
N LYS A 256 12.95 9.64 -14.36
CA LYS A 256 14.17 10.47 -14.32
C LYS A 256 14.09 11.55 -13.24
N ILE A 257 12.95 12.23 -13.12
CA ILE A 257 12.72 13.24 -12.06
C ILE A 257 12.80 12.56 -10.69
N TRP A 258 12.11 11.43 -10.54
CA TRP A 258 12.13 10.58 -9.36
C TRP A 258 13.55 10.14 -9.00
N ALA A 259 14.32 9.62 -9.97
CA ALA A 259 15.68 9.14 -9.73
C ALA A 259 16.62 10.29 -9.30
N SER A 260 16.49 11.46 -9.93
CA SER A 260 17.25 12.66 -9.54
C SER A 260 16.91 13.08 -8.11
N ARG A 261 15.61 13.12 -7.76
CA ARG A 261 15.14 13.42 -6.40
C ARG A 261 15.65 12.41 -5.37
N LEU A 262 15.59 11.12 -5.69
CA LEU A 262 16.09 10.03 -4.84
C LEU A 262 17.59 10.23 -4.59
N ILE A 263 18.39 10.36 -5.65
CA ILE A 263 19.84 10.55 -5.55
C ILE A 263 20.15 11.79 -4.70
N PHE A 264 19.48 12.92 -4.97
CA PHE A 264 19.65 14.13 -4.18
C PHE A 264 19.34 13.91 -2.70
N THR A 265 18.23 13.26 -2.38
CA THR A 265 17.80 12.99 -1.00
C THR A 265 18.79 12.07 -0.27
N LEU A 266 19.28 11.02 -0.95
CA LEU A 266 20.29 10.12 -0.40
C LEU A 266 21.61 10.84 -0.18
N LEU A 267 22.06 11.66 -1.13
CA LEU A 267 23.29 12.44 -0.99
C LEU A 267 23.21 13.41 0.19
N VAL A 268 22.09 14.14 0.33
CA VAL A 268 21.87 15.03 1.48
C VAL A 268 21.92 14.25 2.79
N ASN A 269 21.29 13.07 2.86
CA ASN A 269 21.31 12.24 4.06
C ASN A 269 22.72 11.71 4.39
N VAL A 270 23.48 11.29 3.38
CA VAL A 270 24.89 10.87 3.53
C VAL A 270 25.75 12.04 4.04
N VAL A 271 25.57 13.24 3.48
CA VAL A 271 26.28 14.45 3.95
C VAL A 271 25.94 14.78 5.39
N ILE A 272 24.65 14.74 5.77
CA ILE A 272 24.22 14.93 7.16
C ILE A 272 24.88 13.90 8.08
N THR A 273 24.92 12.63 7.66
CA THR A 273 25.55 11.55 8.42
C THR A 273 27.05 11.79 8.60
N ILE A 274 27.76 12.21 7.55
CA ILE A 274 29.19 12.54 7.64
C ILE A 274 29.43 13.70 8.61
N ILE A 275 28.61 14.75 8.55
CA ILE A 275 28.72 15.90 9.46
C ILE A 275 28.44 15.47 10.91
N ALA A 276 27.42 14.64 11.13
CA ALA A 276 27.09 14.11 12.46
C ALA A 276 28.19 13.21 13.03
N VAL A 277 28.91 12.47 12.18
CA VAL A 277 30.06 11.66 12.59
C VAL A 277 31.26 12.52 12.95
N ALA A 278 31.53 13.56 12.16
CA ALA A 278 32.66 14.46 12.36
C ALA A 278 32.46 15.40 13.56
N PHE A 279 31.22 15.82 13.82
CA PHE A 279 30.86 16.72 14.92
C PHE A 279 29.68 16.14 15.72
N PRO A 280 29.90 15.11 16.56
CA PRO A 280 28.80 14.44 17.27
C PRO A 280 27.96 15.38 18.10
N ASP A 281 28.56 16.35 18.80
CA ASP A 281 27.84 17.26 19.71
C ASP A 281 26.83 18.20 19.01
N TYR A 282 27.03 18.50 17.73
CA TYR A 282 26.19 19.46 17.00
C TYR A 282 25.53 18.87 15.75
N GLY A 283 26.23 17.99 15.04
CA GLY A 283 25.79 17.45 13.77
C GLY A 283 24.57 16.54 13.89
N HIS A 284 24.33 15.91 15.04
CA HIS A 284 23.12 15.10 15.25
C HIS A 284 21.82 15.92 15.15
N TRP A 285 21.86 17.22 15.46
CA TRP A 285 20.70 18.11 15.29
C TRP A 285 20.26 18.26 13.84
N LEU A 286 21.14 18.03 12.86
CA LEU A 286 20.79 18.08 11.43
C LEU A 286 19.79 16.98 11.05
N PHE A 287 19.84 15.82 11.70
CA PHE A 287 18.87 14.74 11.50
C PHE A 287 17.45 15.11 11.93
N ILE A 288 17.29 16.23 12.64
CA ILE A 288 16.04 16.69 13.21
C ILE A 288 15.58 17.95 12.49
N VAL A 289 16.45 18.95 12.45
CA VAL A 289 16.15 20.26 11.89
C VAL A 289 15.81 20.14 10.40
N VAL A 290 16.55 19.33 9.63
CA VAL A 290 16.32 19.20 8.19
C VAL A 290 14.96 18.54 7.88
N PRO A 291 14.59 17.39 8.47
CA PRO A 291 13.26 16.81 8.26
C PRO A 291 12.12 17.72 8.72
N ILE A 292 12.27 18.40 9.88
CA ILE A 292 11.28 19.34 10.39
C ILE A 292 11.08 20.50 9.41
N PHE A 293 12.18 21.12 8.97
CA PHE A 293 12.14 22.22 8.01
C PHE A 293 11.48 21.78 6.69
N ASN A 294 11.85 20.60 6.17
CA ASN A 294 11.26 20.04 4.94
C ASN A 294 9.76 19.78 5.10
N PHE A 295 9.33 19.24 6.25
CA PHE A 295 7.93 19.00 6.56
C PHE A 295 7.10 20.30 6.52
N PHE A 296 7.55 21.33 7.24
CA PHE A 296 6.85 22.62 7.27
C PHE A 296 6.89 23.35 5.93
N PHE A 297 8.03 23.32 5.24
CA PHE A 297 8.16 23.90 3.90
C PHE A 297 7.19 23.25 2.92
N ARG A 298 7.07 21.91 2.95
CA ARG A 298 6.14 21.15 2.13
C ARG A 298 4.68 21.45 2.45
N MET A 299 4.33 21.53 3.73
CA MET A 299 2.98 21.87 4.17
C MET A 299 2.57 23.29 3.75
N TRP A 300 3.51 24.23 3.76
CA TRP A 300 3.25 25.61 3.32
C TRP A 300 3.13 25.71 1.80
N GLY A 301 3.94 24.96 1.05
CA GLY A 301 3.91 24.95 -0.42
C GLY A 301 2.59 24.46 -1.02
N ASP A 302 1.93 23.47 -0.40
CA ASP A 302 0.65 22.92 -0.90
C ASP A 302 -0.53 23.90 -0.75
N LYS A 303 -0.47 24.86 0.18
CA LYS A 303 -1.53 25.87 0.37
C LYS A 303 -1.66 26.82 -0.82
N GLY A 304 -0.62 26.94 -1.66
CA GLY A 304 -0.62 27.81 -2.84
C GLY A 304 -1.35 27.24 -4.06
N GLN A 305 -1.67 25.93 -4.09
CA GLN A 305 -2.30 25.28 -5.26
C GLN A 305 -3.82 25.12 -5.14
N GLN A 306 -4.39 25.27 -3.93
CA GLN A 306 -5.84 25.13 -3.70
C GLN A 306 -6.64 26.42 -3.99
N LEU A 307 -5.97 27.51 -4.40
CA LEU A 307 -6.59 28.81 -4.69
C LEU A 307 -6.52 29.19 -6.18
N GLN A 308 -6.91 28.31 -7.10
CA GLN A 308 -7.37 28.75 -8.43
C GLN A 308 -8.48 27.83 -8.96
N PRO A 309 -9.77 28.17 -8.74
CA PRO A 309 -10.89 27.45 -9.36
C PRO A 309 -11.10 27.81 -10.84
N ASN A 310 -10.35 28.79 -11.38
CA ASN A 310 -10.40 29.18 -12.79
C ASN A 310 -9.19 30.05 -13.13
N GLY A 311 -8.30 29.55 -13.98
CA GLY A 311 -7.12 30.31 -14.44
C GLY A 311 -6.51 29.64 -15.65
N GLY A 312 -6.95 30.07 -16.83
CA GLY A 312 -6.59 29.48 -18.12
C GLY A 312 -5.09 29.46 -18.41
N LEU A 313 -4.74 28.54 -19.31
CA LEU A 313 -3.48 28.43 -20.02
C LEU A 313 -2.88 29.80 -20.39
N ARG A 314 -1.70 30.11 -19.86
CA ARG A 314 -0.65 30.93 -20.48
C ARG A 314 0.69 30.35 -20.02
N GLY A 315 1.51 29.77 -20.90
CA GLY A 315 2.26 30.45 -21.96
C GLY A 315 3.69 30.57 -21.46
N ILE A 316 4.52 29.55 -21.71
CA ILE A 316 5.79 29.68 -22.45
C ILE A 316 6.24 31.14 -22.60
N GLU A 317 7.21 31.54 -21.78
CA GLU A 317 8.39 32.33 -22.12
C GLU A 317 9.45 32.12 -21.03
#